data_AF-A0A7X8PNA5-F1
#
_entry.id   AF-A0A7X8PNA5-F1
#
_cell.length_a   1.000
_cell.length_b   1.000
_cell.length_c   1.000
_cell.angle_alpha   90.00
_cell.angle_beta   90.00
_cell.angle_gamma   90.00
#
_symmetry.space_group_name_H-M   'P 1'
#
loop_
_entity.id
_entity.type
_entity.pdbx_description
1 polymer ?
#
loop_
_entity_poly.entity_id
_entity_poly.type
_entity_poly.pdbx_seq_one_letter_code
_entity_poly.pdbx_strand_id
1 'polypeptide(L)' 'LMTSHLRISEIANECGFENEFHFSRIFKKHRAMSPAKIRMRYGVHD' A
#
# COMPACT_ATOMS: atom_id res chain seq x y z
N LEU A 1 3.15 5.68 -0.15
CA LEU A 1 3.36 4.59 0.84
C LEU A 1 4.39 4.94 1.92
N MET A 2 5.55 5.51 1.59
CA MET A 2 6.60 5.82 2.59
C MET A 2 6.49 7.22 3.21
N THR A 3 5.86 8.15 2.48
CA THR A 3 5.81 9.58 2.83
C THR A 3 4.38 10.10 3.01
N SER A 4 3.38 9.21 3.02
CA SER A 4 1.97 9.60 3.01
C SER A 4 1.20 8.88 4.10
N HIS A 5 0.40 9.64 4.86
CA HIS A 5 -0.51 9.16 5.92
C HIS A 5 -1.79 8.53 5.37
N LEU A 6 -1.95 8.48 4.04
CA LEU A 6 -3.12 7.90 3.38
C LEU A 6 -3.25 6.41 3.70
N ARG A 7 -4.49 5.94 3.92
CA ARG A 7 -4.79 4.51 4.09
C ARG A 7 -4.44 3.74 2.81
N ILE A 8 -4.17 2.44 2.93
CA ILE A 8 -3.85 1.61 1.75
C ILE A 8 -5.02 1.61 0.76
N SER A 9 -6.27 1.72 1.25
CA SER A 9 -7.47 1.94 0.46
C SER A 9 -7.43 3.22 -0.38
N GLU A 10 -7.01 4.34 0.19
CA GLU A 10 -6.91 5.63 -0.51
C GLU A 10 -5.83 5.57 -1.59
N ILE A 11 -4.67 5.01 -1.26
CA ILE A 11 -3.57 4.82 -2.21
C ILE A 11 -3.99 3.90 -3.36
N ALA A 12 -4.76 2.84 -3.05
CA ALA A 12 -5.30 1.94 -4.05
C ALA A 12 -6.27 2.69 -4.98
N ASN A 13 -7.17 3.48 -4.42
CA ASN A 13 -8.14 4.27 -5.17
C ASN A 13 -7.46 5.31 -6.08
N GLU A 14 -6.48 6.06 -5.56
CA GLU A 14 -5.68 7.01 -6.37
C GLU A 14 -4.89 6.32 -7.48
N CYS A 15 -4.46 5.07 -7.28
CA CYS A 15 -3.80 4.27 -8.30
C CYS A 15 -4.79 3.63 -9.30
N GLY A 16 -6.09 3.89 -9.18
CA GLY A 16 -7.13 3.36 -10.07
C GLY A 16 -7.57 1.93 -9.76
N PHE A 17 -7.29 1.42 -8.55
CA PHE A 17 -7.78 0.12 -8.10
C PHE A 17 -9.11 0.26 -7.35
N GLU A 18 -10.08 -0.58 -7.70
CA GLU A 18 -11.38 -0.64 -7.00
C GLU A 18 -11.26 -0.93 -5.50
N ASN A 19 -10.22 -1.66 -5.09
CA ASN A 19 -10.05 -2.08 -3.71
C ASN A 19 -8.60 -2.40 -3.32
N GLU A 20 -8.31 -2.20 -2.04
CA GLU A 20 -6.97 -2.35 -1.45
C GLU A 20 -6.40 -3.77 -1.52
N PHE A 21 -7.28 -4.78 -1.59
CA PHE A 21 -6.89 -6.17 -1.75
C PHE A 21 -6.29 -6.43 -3.13
N HIS A 22 -6.88 -5.88 -4.18
CA HIS A 22 -6.41 -6.06 -5.55
C HIS A 22 -5.07 -5.35 -5.76
N PHE A 23 -4.98 -4.10 -5.27
CA PHE A 23 -3.74 -3.36 -5.16
C PHE A 23 -2.68 -4.14 -4.39
N SER A 24 -2.99 -4.65 -3.19
CA SER A 24 -2.03 -5.38 -2.36
C SER A 24 -1.50 -6.65 -3.04
N ARG A 25 -2.35 -7.35 -3.80
CA ARG A 25 -1.99 -8.57 -4.51
C ARG A 25 -1.02 -8.30 -5.67
N ILE A 26 -1.30 -7.26 -6.46
CA ILE A 26 -0.44 -6.83 -7.57
C ILE A 26 0.86 -6.20 -7.04
N PHE A 27 0.75 -5.34 -6.03
CA PHE A 27 1.89 -4.70 -5.39
C PHE A 27 2.82 -5.73 -4.76
N LYS A 28 2.29 -6.75 -4.09
CA LYS A 28 3.08 -7.88 -3.57
C LYS A 28 3.78 -8.65 -4.69
N LYS A 29 3.13 -8.84 -5.85
CA LYS A 29 3.74 -9.49 -7.02
C LYS A 29 4.93 -8.68 -7.57
N HIS A 30 4.82 -7.36 -7.61
CA HIS A 30 5.86 -6.47 -8.13
C HIS A 30 6.98 -6.15 -7.12
N ARG A 31 6.64 -5.96 -5.84
CA ARG A 31 7.57 -5.51 -4.78
C ARG A 31 7.98 -6.62 -3.80
N ALA A 32 7.55 -7.86 -4.04
CA ALA A 32 7.71 -9.04 -3.17
C ALA A 32 7.13 -8.91 -1.74
N MET A 33 6.54 -7.76 -1.40
CA MET A 33 6.05 -7.42 -0.07
C MET A 33 4.73 -6.66 -0.16
N SER A 34 3.80 -6.93 0.75
CA SER A 34 2.51 -6.26 0.78
C SER A 34 2.66 -4.78 1.19
N PRO A 35 1.81 -3.88 0.68
CA PRO A 35 1.82 -2.45 1.03
C PRO A 35 1.74 -2.19 2.53
N ALA A 36 0.92 -2.96 3.25
CA ALA A 36 0.79 -2.88 4.70
C ALA A 36 2.10 -3.26 5.43
N LYS A 37 2.81 -4.28 4.94
CA LYS A 37 4.09 -4.71 5.52
C LYS A 37 5.21 -3.70 5.22
N ILE A 38 5.18 -3.09 4.03
CA ILE A 38 6.04 -1.97 3.67
C ILE A 38 5.79 -0.77 4.59
N ARG A 39 4.52 -0.41 4.82
CA ARG A 39 4.15 0.68 5.74
C ARG A 39 4.51 0.37 7.20
N MET A 40 4.41 -0.87 7.64
CA MET A 40 4.86 -1.26 8.98
C MET A 40 6.39 -1.17 9.12
N ARG A 41 7.15 -1.55 8.08
CA ARG A 41 8.63 -1.57 8.14
C ARG A 41 9.28 -0.20 7.96
N TYR A 42 8.67 0.67 7.18
CA TYR A 42 9.31 1.91 6.73
C TYR A 42 8.37 3.13 6.79
N GLY A 43 7.10 2.93 7.13
CA GLY A 43 6.20 4.04 7.41
C GLY A 43 6.62 4.68 8.73
N VAL A 44 6.60 6.02 8.75
CA VAL A 44 6.79 6.82 9.96
C VAL A 44 5.74 6.35 10.97
N HIS A 45 6.18 5.65 12.01
CA HIS A 45 5.38 5.39 13.20
C HIS A 45 5.24 6.75 13.90
N ASP A 46 4.00 7.19 14.12
CA ASP A 46 3.74 8.08 15.24
C ASP A 46 3.76 7.23 16.52
#